data_AF-A0A945BY55-F1
#
_entry.id   AF-A0A945BY55-F1
#
_cell.length_a   1.000
_cell.length_b   1.000
_cell.length_c   1.000
_cell.angle_alpha   90.00
_cell.angle_beta   90.00
_cell.angle_gamma   90.00
#
_symmetry.space_group_name_H-M   'P 1'
#
loop_
_entity.id
_entity.type
_entity.pdbx_description
1 polymer ?
#
loop_
_entity_poly.entity_id
_entity_poly.type
_entity_poly.pdbx_seq_one_letter_code
_entity_poly.pdbx_strand_id
1 'polypeptide(L)'
;MANIKNTETKTKAQSMGMHTEVLTGRTQQKFFNPDEAENFYYFGTYDVDFNKRTELDVKEMSAPDANKEIDNLMSQGYGTIVIKNPQGKHSLGVGILNKLNLIFEGSLGYFGMGSCDGPTVRINGR
;
A
#
# COMPACT_ATOMS: atom_id res chain seq x y z
N MET A 1 61.10 -19.59 -28.28
CA MET A 1 59.66 -19.30 -28.09
C MET A 1 59.25 -19.75 -26.70
N ALA A 2 58.83 -18.81 -25.83
CA ALA A 2 58.15 -19.14 -24.59
C ALA A 2 56.71 -18.60 -24.68
N ASN A 3 55.75 -19.52 -24.79
CA ASN A 3 54.31 -19.22 -24.75
C ASN A 3 53.93 -18.89 -23.31
N ILE A 4 53.80 -17.60 -22.97
CA ILE A 4 53.23 -17.17 -21.70
C ILE A 4 51.71 -17.32 -21.84
N LYS A 5 51.17 -18.42 -21.33
CA LYS A 5 49.72 -18.57 -21.13
C LYS A 5 49.32 -17.61 -20.00
N ASN A 6 48.66 -16.51 -20.33
CA ASN A 6 47.97 -15.68 -19.35
C ASN A 6 46.80 -16.49 -18.75
N THR A 7 47.07 -17.25 -17.70
CA THR A 7 46.03 -17.82 -16.84
C THR A 7 45.71 -16.80 -15.76
N GLU A 8 44.86 -15.84 -16.07
CA GLU A 8 44.26 -14.99 -15.05
C GLU A 8 43.32 -15.87 -14.20
N THR A 9 43.81 -16.35 -13.06
CA THR A 9 43.00 -17.02 -12.05
C THR A 9 42.02 -16.02 -11.47
N LYS A 10 40.80 -15.99 -12.03
CA LYS A 10 39.69 -15.21 -11.49
C LYS A 10 39.39 -15.65 -10.06
N THR A 11 39.24 -14.68 -9.16
CA THR A 11 38.81 -14.97 -7.79
C THR A 11 37.37 -15.52 -7.81
N LYS A 12 36.97 -16.24 -6.76
CA LYS A 12 35.60 -16.76 -6.62
C LYS A 12 34.54 -15.65 -6.76
N ALA A 13 34.84 -14.44 -6.31
CA ALA A 13 33.95 -13.29 -6.45
C ALA A 13 33.80 -12.84 -7.92
N GLN A 14 34.89 -12.87 -8.69
CA GLN A 14 34.90 -12.52 -10.12
C GLN A 14 34.21 -13.58 -10.97
N SER A 15 34.35 -14.87 -10.64
CA SER A 15 33.66 -15.95 -11.37
C SER A 15 32.15 -15.96 -11.11
N MET A 16 31.71 -15.48 -9.94
CA MET A 16 30.29 -15.30 -9.61
C MET A 16 29.69 -13.99 -10.15
N GLY A 17 30.45 -13.21 -10.93
CA GLY A 17 29.94 -11.97 -11.54
C GLY A 17 29.69 -10.82 -10.57
N MET A 18 30.18 -10.89 -9.33
CA MET A 18 29.96 -9.84 -8.32
C MET A 18 30.74 -8.54 -8.57
N HIS A 19 31.63 -8.55 -9.57
CA HIS A 19 32.37 -7.37 -10.06
C HIS A 19 31.88 -6.90 -11.43
N THR A 20 30.83 -7.52 -11.96
CA THR A 20 30.23 -7.09 -13.23
C THR A 20 29.24 -5.97 -12.93
N GLU A 21 29.51 -4.77 -13.46
CA GLU A 21 28.62 -3.61 -13.30
C GLU A 21 27.28 -3.87 -14.01
N VAL A 22 26.28 -4.23 -13.22
CA VAL A 22 24.94 -4.63 -13.70
C VAL A 22 24.08 -3.46 -14.18
N LEU A 23 24.48 -2.22 -13.88
CA LEU A 23 23.74 -1.02 -14.26
C LEU A 23 24.29 -0.34 -15.53
N THR A 24 25.36 -0.87 -16.13
CA THR A 24 25.89 -0.33 -17.40
C THR A 24 24.79 -0.33 -18.47
N GLY A 25 24.44 0.85 -18.98
CA GLY A 25 23.38 1.02 -19.99
C GLY A 25 21.94 1.01 -19.44
N ARG A 26 21.75 0.85 -18.13
CA ARG A 26 20.44 0.98 -17.48
C ARG A 26 20.35 2.35 -16.80
N THR A 27 19.32 3.12 -17.15
CA THR A 27 19.03 4.36 -16.43
C THR A 27 18.20 4.05 -15.19
N GLN A 28 18.62 4.54 -14.01
CA GLN A 28 17.80 4.50 -12.79
C GLN A 28 16.72 5.60 -12.80
N GLN A 29 16.69 6.44 -13.83
CA GLN A 29 15.71 7.50 -13.95
C GLN A 29 14.33 6.90 -14.24
N LYS A 30 13.44 6.98 -13.26
CA LYS A 30 12.01 6.79 -13.47
C LYS A 30 11.42 8.14 -13.86
N PHE A 31 10.85 8.21 -15.06
CA PHE A 31 10.10 9.38 -15.51
C PHE A 31 8.63 9.17 -15.13
N PHE A 32 8.00 10.20 -14.58
CA PHE A 32 6.56 10.18 -14.35
C PHE A 32 5.85 10.31 -15.69
N ASN A 33 5.04 9.31 -16.04
CA ASN A 33 4.15 9.37 -17.20
C ASN A 33 2.69 9.39 -16.69
N PRO A 34 1.93 10.48 -16.90
CA PRO A 34 0.54 10.55 -16.46
C PRO A 34 -0.37 9.53 -17.17
N ASP A 35 0.03 9.01 -18.34
CA ASP A 35 -0.73 7.99 -19.07
C ASP A 35 -0.64 6.60 -18.42
N GLU A 36 0.26 6.39 -17.46
CA GLU A 36 0.42 5.13 -16.72
C GLU A 36 -0.51 5.07 -15.50
N ALA A 37 -1.81 5.28 -15.72
CA ALA A 37 -2.80 5.33 -14.65
C ALA A 37 -2.87 4.04 -13.80
N GLU A 38 -2.49 2.90 -14.37
CA GLU A 38 -2.37 1.62 -13.66
C GLU A 38 -1.33 1.67 -12.54
N ASN A 39 -0.29 2.50 -12.67
CA ASN A 39 0.76 2.68 -11.66
C ASN A 39 0.31 3.56 -10.48
N PHE A 40 -0.91 4.10 -10.51
CA PHE A 40 -1.45 4.90 -9.40
C PHE A 40 -2.05 4.06 -8.27
N TYR A 41 -2.05 2.73 -8.41
CA TYR A 41 -2.62 1.79 -7.45
C TYR A 41 -1.57 0.78 -6.99
N TYR A 42 -1.72 0.31 -5.76
CA TYR A 42 -0.90 -0.79 -5.27
C TYR A 42 -1.32 -2.11 -5.89
N PHE A 43 -0.35 -3.02 -6.03
CA PHE A 43 -0.63 -4.40 -6.41
C PHE A 43 -1.61 -5.05 -5.41
N GLY A 44 -2.61 -5.77 -5.94
CA GLY A 44 -3.61 -6.48 -5.13
C GLY A 44 -4.72 -5.60 -4.56
N THR A 45 -4.81 -4.33 -4.97
CA THR A 45 -5.92 -3.46 -4.57
C THR A 45 -7.23 -3.86 -5.25
N TYR A 46 -8.33 -3.78 -4.51
CA TYR A 46 -9.68 -3.98 -5.06
C TYR A 46 -10.11 -2.84 -5.99
N ASP A 47 -10.89 -3.18 -7.02
CA ASP A 47 -11.62 -2.20 -7.82
C ASP A 47 -12.88 -1.76 -7.07
N VAL A 48 -13.03 -0.45 -6.86
CA VAL A 48 -14.11 0.12 -6.04
C VAL A 48 -14.77 1.30 -6.74
N ASP A 49 -16.09 1.41 -6.58
CA ASP A 49 -16.85 2.56 -7.05
C ASP A 49 -17.04 3.57 -5.91
N PHE A 50 -16.43 4.76 -6.06
CA PHE A 50 -16.55 5.85 -5.08
C PHE A 50 -17.99 6.31 -4.87
N ASN A 51 -18.90 6.10 -5.83
CA ASN A 51 -20.32 6.41 -5.68
C ASN A 51 -21.08 5.31 -4.93
N LYS A 52 -20.56 4.09 -4.89
CA LYS A 52 -21.13 2.99 -4.14
C LYS A 52 -20.79 3.16 -2.66
N ARG A 53 -21.80 3.58 -1.89
CA ARG A 53 -21.67 3.95 -0.48
C ARG A 53 -22.31 2.92 0.45
N THR A 54 -21.67 2.69 1.59
CA THR A 54 -22.24 1.91 2.70
C THR A 54 -21.89 2.53 4.06
N GLU A 55 -22.56 2.06 5.10
CA GLU A 55 -22.29 2.42 6.49
C GLU A 55 -21.93 1.16 7.30
N LEU A 56 -20.95 1.29 8.19
CA LEU A 56 -20.49 0.24 9.10
C LEU A 56 -20.57 0.76 10.53
N ASP A 57 -21.47 0.18 11.33
CA ASP A 57 -21.57 0.47 12.76
C ASP A 57 -20.57 -0.39 13.54
N VAL A 58 -19.54 0.27 14.09
CA VAL A 58 -18.49 -0.43 14.85
C VAL A 58 -18.72 -0.36 16.35
N LYS A 59 -19.95 -0.06 16.81
CA LYS A 59 -20.22 0.13 18.24
C LYS A 59 -19.79 -1.08 19.07
N GLU A 60 -20.25 -2.26 18.68
CA GLU A 60 -20.03 -3.55 19.35
C GLU A 60 -18.91 -4.39 18.68
N MET A 61 -18.10 -3.78 17.81
CA MET A 61 -16.98 -4.45 17.14
C MET A 61 -15.65 -4.12 17.82
N SER A 62 -14.69 -5.06 17.79
CA SER A 62 -13.30 -4.74 18.09
C SER A 62 -12.67 -3.97 16.92
N ALA A 63 -11.60 -3.20 17.16
CA ALA A 63 -10.92 -2.48 16.08
C ALA A 63 -10.36 -3.43 14.99
N PRO A 64 -9.73 -4.58 15.32
CA PRO A 64 -9.33 -5.56 14.31
C PRO A 64 -10.50 -6.11 13.48
N ASP A 65 -11.65 -6.38 14.10
CA ASP A 65 -12.80 -6.91 13.38
C ASP A 65 -13.42 -5.85 12.45
N ALA A 66 -13.49 -4.60 12.91
CA ALA A 66 -13.90 -3.48 12.07
C ALA A 66 -12.95 -3.29 10.87
N ASN A 67 -11.64 -3.43 11.07
CA ASN A 67 -10.66 -3.33 9.97
C ASN A 67 -10.83 -4.45 8.94
N LYS A 68 -11.08 -5.69 9.40
CA LYS A 68 -11.40 -6.81 8.49
C LYS A 68 -12.68 -6.57 7.72
N GLU A 69 -13.69 -5.99 8.36
CA GLU A 69 -14.95 -5.69 7.68
C GLU A 69 -14.79 -4.54 6.67
N ILE A 70 -13.96 -3.54 6.94
CA ILE A 70 -13.59 -2.52 5.95
C ILE A 70 -12.95 -3.18 4.71
N ASP A 71 -12.03 -4.13 4.91
CA ASP A 71 -11.43 -4.89 3.81
C ASP A 71 -12.46 -5.71 3.02
N ASN A 72 -13.35 -6.41 3.72
CA ASN A 72 -14.44 -7.15 3.12
C ASN A 72 -15.35 -6.24 2.27
N LEU A 73 -15.72 -5.06 2.77
CA LEU A 73 -16.54 -4.10 2.02
C LEU A 73 -15.80 -3.57 0.78
N MET A 74 -14.49 -3.32 0.87
CA MET A 74 -13.69 -2.97 -0.32
C MET A 74 -13.71 -4.10 -1.36
N SER A 75 -13.59 -5.36 -0.94
CA SER A 75 -13.66 -6.51 -1.86
C SER A 75 -15.01 -6.62 -2.59
N GLN A 76 -16.07 -6.04 -2.03
CA GLN A 76 -17.41 -5.96 -2.64
C GLN A 76 -17.58 -4.71 -3.54
N GLY A 77 -16.52 -3.94 -3.75
CA GLY A 77 -16.50 -2.76 -4.61
C GLY A 77 -17.01 -1.47 -3.96
N TYR A 78 -17.17 -1.42 -2.63
CA TYR A 78 -17.55 -0.18 -1.95
C TYR A 78 -16.38 0.80 -1.92
N GLY A 79 -16.49 1.92 -2.66
CA GLY A 79 -15.49 2.98 -2.67
C GLY A 79 -15.78 4.12 -1.70
N THR A 80 -16.93 4.11 -1.01
CA THR A 80 -17.20 5.01 0.11
C THR A 80 -17.78 4.25 1.30
N ILE A 81 -17.11 4.29 2.45
CA ILE A 81 -17.55 3.63 3.69
C ILE A 81 -17.64 4.67 4.81
N VAL A 82 -18.80 4.73 5.47
CA VAL A 82 -19.04 5.57 6.64
C VAL A 82 -18.95 4.72 7.90
N ILE A 83 -18.01 5.03 8.78
CA ILE A 83 -17.79 4.33 10.04
C ILE A 83 -18.54 5.06 11.16
N LYS A 84 -19.57 4.42 11.72
CA LYS A 84 -20.39 4.95 12.81
C LYS A 84 -19.91 4.45 14.16
N ASN A 85 -20.07 5.27 15.20
CA ASN A 85 -19.74 4.93 16.59
C ASN A 85 -18.29 4.43 16.83
N PRO A 86 -17.25 5.12 16.29
CA PRO A 86 -15.86 4.72 16.49
C PRO A 86 -15.40 4.79 17.96
N GLN A 87 -16.06 5.59 18.81
CA GLN A 87 -15.88 5.61 20.27
C GLN A 87 -14.42 5.74 20.74
N GLY A 88 -13.57 6.47 20.02
CA GLY A 88 -12.16 6.62 20.40
C GLY A 88 -11.35 5.32 20.28
N LYS A 89 -11.82 4.33 19.52
CA LYS A 89 -11.08 3.08 19.27
C LYS A 89 -9.71 3.39 18.69
N HIS A 90 -8.68 2.77 19.28
CA HIS A 90 -7.31 2.81 18.77
C HIS A 90 -7.17 1.93 17.53
N SER A 91 -6.24 2.31 16.64
CA SER A 91 -5.86 1.50 15.48
C SER A 91 -7.04 1.10 14.57
N LEU A 92 -8.06 1.96 14.47
CA LEU A 92 -9.18 1.79 13.55
C LEU A 92 -8.83 2.41 12.19
N GLY A 93 -9.13 1.68 11.11
CA GLY A 93 -8.84 2.07 9.74
C GLY A 93 -7.35 2.09 9.39
N VAL A 94 -6.52 1.28 10.06
CA VAL A 94 -5.06 1.24 9.81
C VAL A 94 -4.69 0.35 8.63
N GLY A 95 -3.54 0.64 8.00
CA GLY A 95 -2.95 -0.25 6.99
C GLY A 95 -3.69 -0.29 5.66
N ILE A 96 -4.45 0.75 5.34
CA ILE A 96 -5.28 0.79 4.13
C ILE A 96 -4.50 1.44 2.99
N LEU A 97 -4.18 0.64 1.98
CA LEU A 97 -3.48 1.07 0.77
C LEU A 97 -4.41 1.26 -0.44
N ASN A 98 -5.61 0.67 -0.39
CA ASN A 98 -6.65 0.87 -1.39
C ASN A 98 -7.13 2.32 -1.42
N LYS A 99 -7.39 2.84 -2.61
CA LYS A 99 -8.07 4.13 -2.75
C LYS A 99 -9.57 3.96 -2.50
N LEU A 100 -10.11 4.74 -1.58
CA LEU A 100 -11.53 4.82 -1.23
C LEU A 100 -11.78 6.08 -0.40
N ASN A 101 -13.04 6.39 -0.13
CA ASN A 101 -13.45 7.39 0.85
C ASN A 101 -13.79 6.71 2.18
N LEU A 102 -13.09 7.09 3.25
CA LEU A 102 -13.42 6.68 4.62
C LEU A 102 -13.89 7.89 5.43
N ILE A 103 -15.11 7.79 5.96
CA ILE A 103 -15.72 8.86 6.75
C ILE A 103 -16.01 8.33 8.15
N PHE A 104 -15.38 8.91 9.16
CA PHE A 104 -15.62 8.55 10.56
C PHE A 104 -16.60 9.53 11.20
N GLU A 105 -17.73 9.03 11.70
CA GLU A 105 -18.69 9.80 12.47
C GLU A 105 -18.45 9.61 13.97
N GLY A 106 -17.46 10.34 14.46
CA GLY A 106 -17.00 10.32 15.85
C GLY A 106 -15.47 10.37 15.93
N SER A 107 -14.96 10.49 17.15
CA SER A 107 -13.51 10.57 17.38
C SER A 107 -12.83 9.21 17.23
N LEU A 108 -11.64 9.22 16.67
CA LEU A 108 -10.71 8.09 16.65
C LEU A 108 -9.75 8.17 17.85
N GLY A 109 -9.25 7.02 18.30
CA GLY A 109 -8.18 6.95 19.28
C GLY A 109 -6.80 7.09 18.63
N TYR A 110 -5.74 6.96 19.44
CA TYR A 110 -4.36 6.83 18.96
C TYR A 110 -4.22 5.85 17.80
N PHE A 111 -3.39 6.25 16.83
CA PHE A 111 -3.07 5.49 15.63
C PHE A 111 -4.26 5.20 14.72
N GLY A 112 -5.42 5.85 14.90
CA GLY A 112 -6.48 5.82 13.90
C GLY A 112 -5.98 6.31 12.55
N MET A 113 -6.31 5.58 11.47
CA MET A 113 -5.79 5.84 10.12
C MET A 113 -4.26 5.80 9.98
N GLY A 114 -3.56 5.14 10.89
CA GLY A 114 -2.11 4.94 10.79
C GLY A 114 -1.70 4.03 9.62
N SER A 115 -0.51 4.26 9.07
CA SER A 115 0.10 3.45 8.01
C SER A 115 -0.78 3.29 6.75
N CYS A 116 -1.46 4.36 6.35
CA CYS A 116 -2.30 4.40 5.16
C CYS A 116 -1.67 5.25 4.05
N ASP A 117 -2.03 4.97 2.79
CA ASP A 117 -1.63 5.79 1.62
C ASP A 117 -2.82 6.08 0.68
N GLY A 118 -3.63 5.06 0.36
CA GLY A 118 -4.74 5.19 -0.59
C GLY A 118 -5.98 5.99 -0.15
N PRO A 119 -6.50 5.88 1.09
CA PRO A 119 -7.81 6.42 1.42
C PRO A 119 -7.83 7.95 1.50
N THR A 120 -8.90 8.56 0.98
CA THR A 120 -9.29 9.93 1.37
C THR A 120 -10.12 9.86 2.64
N VAL A 121 -9.65 10.52 3.69
CA VAL A 121 -10.22 10.39 5.04
C VAL A 121 -10.91 11.67 5.49
N ARG A 122 -12.11 11.55 6.06
CA ARG A 122 -12.77 12.61 6.84
C ARG A 122 -13.11 12.08 8.24
N ILE A 123 -12.71 12.82 9.28
CA ILE A 123 -13.03 12.49 10.67
C ILE A 123 -13.91 13.60 11.24
N ASN A 124 -15.17 13.28 11.53
CA ASN A 124 -16.13 14.17 12.17
C ASN A 124 -16.15 13.87 13.68
N GLY A 125 -15.00 14.04 14.32
CA GLY A 125 -14.83 13.90 15.77
C GLY A 125 -15.15 15.19 16.52
N ARG A 126 -15.19 15.10 17.86
CA ARG A 126 -15.29 16.26 18.75
C ARG A 126 -13.94 16.94 18.93
#